data_AF-A0A2T2TDH0-F1
#
_entry.id   AF-A0A2T2TDH0-F1
#
_cell.length_a   1.000
_cell.length_b   1.000
_cell.length_c   1.000
_cell.angle_alpha   90.00
_cell.angle_beta   90.00
_cell.angle_gamma   90.00
#
_symmetry.space_group_name_H-M   'P 1'
#
loop_
_entity.id
_entity.type
_entity.pdbx_description
1 polymer ?
#
loop_
_entity_poly.entity_id
_entity_poly.type
_entity_poly.pdbx_seq_one_letter_code
_entity_poly.pdbx_strand_id
1 'polypeptide(L)'
;MKAPGRQSHAQSSVLLVLAAAFALLLVGTVYFGFEAGVESASPAAVSATAEATPVQPVNAVIGNESYRATFGEAPKAGTSEQLRLRTHLAYVEGLLRARDVSHLTPAQRERRIRLLDQLRAYRKRGVFPQNTYQRGRTPVFIDAQGRLCAVGFLIAQSAGREAAERINERYRLDRIADMDAPAVEKWAERHGFTLRELAMIQPMYCDLDPSDPLYRDYCDENMRKGVEVASMGLSASTALVNGYLIGTERRSRVAAGAGLVTGGASLAVGLSGEAHFAAVDYTLAGASLLLGGWQLLRSDSRADAPENDGGEDDDPTVVQSERRVSTTPTVRPALVSDGTGSSTPGVYVRWSF
;
A
#
# COMPACT_ATOMS: atom_id res chain seq x y z
N MET A 1 -62.68 20.28 -0.03
CA MET A 1 -61.52 20.32 -0.94
C MET A 1 -60.26 20.23 -0.09
N LYS A 2 -59.50 19.14 -0.21
CA LYS A 2 -58.31 18.83 0.59
C LYS A 2 -57.09 19.24 -0.23
N ALA A 3 -56.27 20.15 0.27
CA ALA A 3 -55.07 20.63 -0.42
C ALA A 3 -54.08 19.47 -0.66
N PRO A 4 -53.37 19.41 -1.82
CA PRO A 4 -52.39 18.37 -2.07
C PRO A 4 -51.16 18.61 -1.18
N GLY A 5 -50.74 17.55 -0.49
CA GLY A 5 -49.63 17.57 0.45
C GLY A 5 -48.30 17.87 -0.26
N ARG A 6 -47.51 18.76 0.35
CA ARG A 6 -46.06 18.90 0.13
C ARG A 6 -45.37 17.57 0.51
N GLN A 7 -45.36 16.59 -0.40
CA GLN A 7 -44.31 15.57 -0.38
C GLN A 7 -43.02 16.22 -0.87
N SER A 8 -42.01 16.16 -0.02
CA SER A 8 -40.92 17.12 0.07
C SER A 8 -39.86 16.94 -1.00
N HIS A 9 -39.36 18.06 -1.54
CA HIS A 9 -38.12 18.17 -2.32
C HIS A 9 -36.92 17.38 -1.73
N ALA A 10 -36.90 17.12 -0.42
CA ALA A 10 -35.86 16.34 0.24
C ALA A 10 -35.79 14.86 -0.20
N GLN A 11 -36.90 14.24 -0.57
CA GLN A 11 -36.90 12.84 -1.05
C GLN A 11 -36.29 12.74 -2.46
N SER A 12 -36.52 13.74 -3.31
CA SER A 12 -35.93 13.81 -4.66
C SER A 12 -34.42 14.03 -4.61
N SER A 13 -33.91 14.80 -3.66
CA SER A 13 -32.47 15.03 -3.48
C SER A 13 -31.73 13.77 -3.00
N VAL A 14 -32.34 12.98 -2.10
CA VAL A 14 -31.76 11.73 -1.61
C VAL A 14 -31.71 10.66 -2.70
N LEU A 15 -32.77 10.55 -3.51
CA LEU A 15 -32.76 9.67 -4.69
C LEU A 15 -31.70 10.07 -5.72
N LEU A 16 -31.46 11.38 -5.90
CA LEU A 16 -30.42 11.88 -6.81
C LEU A 16 -29.01 11.54 -6.32
N VAL A 17 -28.75 11.64 -5.02
CA VAL A 17 -27.46 11.28 -4.40
C VAL A 17 -27.23 9.76 -4.46
N LEU A 18 -28.26 8.95 -4.22
CA LEU A 18 -28.18 7.50 -4.36
C LEU A 18 -27.97 7.07 -5.82
N ALA A 19 -28.63 7.73 -6.77
CA ALA A 19 -28.43 7.47 -8.20
C ALA A 19 -27.03 7.87 -8.68
N ALA A 20 -26.49 9.00 -8.21
CA ALA A 20 -25.12 9.43 -8.52
C ALA A 20 -24.07 8.47 -7.91
N ALA A 21 -24.27 8.01 -6.67
CA ALA A 21 -23.41 7.02 -6.04
C ALA A 21 -23.43 5.67 -6.77
N PHE A 22 -24.62 5.23 -7.23
CA PHE A 22 -24.77 3.99 -8.00
C PHE A 22 -24.16 4.09 -9.42
N ALA A 23 -24.28 5.25 -10.08
CA ALA A 23 -23.65 5.50 -11.38
C ALA A 23 -22.12 5.52 -11.29
N LEU A 24 -21.55 6.07 -10.22
CA LEU A 24 -20.11 6.01 -9.94
C LEU A 24 -19.61 4.59 -9.64
N LEU A 25 -20.44 3.76 -9.01
CA LEU A 25 -20.17 2.35 -8.74
C LEU A 25 -20.12 1.52 -10.03
N LEU A 26 -21.03 1.80 -10.98
CA LEU A 26 -21.05 1.17 -12.31
C LEU A 26 -19.83 1.55 -13.16
N VAL A 27 -19.39 2.81 -13.13
CA VAL A 27 -18.16 3.24 -13.82
C VAL A 27 -16.93 2.53 -13.26
N GLY A 28 -16.88 2.30 -11.94
CA GLY A 28 -15.83 1.52 -11.29
C GLY A 28 -15.79 0.04 -11.72
N THR A 29 -16.96 -0.62 -11.78
CA THR A 29 -17.05 -2.03 -12.21
C THR A 29 -16.81 -2.25 -13.71
N VAL A 30 -17.10 -1.25 -14.55
CA VAL A 30 -16.86 -1.35 -16.01
C VAL A 30 -15.40 -1.08 -16.36
N TYR A 31 -14.68 -0.27 -15.57
CA TYR A 31 -13.24 -0.02 -15.77
C TYR A 31 -12.33 -1.09 -15.15
N PHE A 32 -12.79 -1.79 -14.11
CA PHE A 32 -12.06 -2.88 -13.48
C PHE A 32 -12.98 -4.10 -13.37
N GLY A 33 -12.93 -4.97 -14.38
CA GLY A 33 -13.67 -6.23 -14.39
C GLY A 33 -13.31 -7.08 -13.17
N PHE A 34 -14.20 -7.09 -12.18
CA PHE A 34 -14.14 -7.97 -11.02
C PHE A 34 -15.52 -8.60 -10.85
N GLU A 35 -15.70 -9.81 -11.39
CA GLU A 35 -16.83 -10.66 -11.03
C GLU A 35 -16.61 -11.13 -9.59
N ALA A 36 -17.25 -10.45 -8.63
CA ALA A 36 -17.42 -10.98 -7.29
C ALA A 36 -18.90 -11.30 -7.08
N GLY A 37 -19.23 -12.58 -7.19
CA GLY A 37 -20.46 -13.12 -6.64
C GLY A 37 -20.49 -12.82 -5.14
N VAL A 38 -21.50 -12.07 -4.70
CA VAL A 38 -21.72 -11.74 -3.30
C VAL A 38 -22.37 -12.95 -2.64
N GLU A 39 -21.55 -13.89 -2.17
CA GLU A 39 -21.95 -14.85 -1.15
C GLU A 39 -21.61 -14.27 0.23
N SER A 40 -22.61 -14.30 1.12
CA SER A 40 -22.62 -13.65 2.42
C SER A 40 -21.52 -14.17 3.36
N ALA A 41 -20.44 -13.40 3.53
CA ALA A 41 -19.44 -13.65 4.56
C ALA A 41 -19.79 -12.94 5.88
N SER A 42 -19.85 -13.73 6.96
CA SER A 42 -20.10 -13.31 8.35
C SER A 42 -19.02 -12.34 8.86
N PRO A 43 -19.35 -11.34 9.71
CA PRO A 43 -18.43 -10.28 10.16
C PRO A 43 -17.27 -10.74 11.05
N ALA A 44 -17.13 -12.05 11.32
CA ALA A 44 -16.07 -12.61 12.15
C ALA A 44 -14.77 -12.97 11.38
N ALA A 45 -14.74 -12.81 10.05
CA ALA A 45 -13.62 -13.26 9.22
C ALA A 45 -12.57 -12.18 8.86
N VAL A 46 -12.62 -10.98 9.46
CA VAL A 46 -11.66 -9.90 9.15
C VAL A 46 -10.40 -9.95 10.05
N SER A 47 -10.21 -11.03 10.81
CA SER A 47 -9.00 -11.27 11.61
C SER A 47 -8.22 -12.47 11.10
N ALA A 48 -7.61 -12.33 9.93
CA ALA A 48 -6.47 -13.16 9.51
C ALA A 48 -5.71 -12.44 8.38
N THR A 49 -4.39 -12.53 8.47
CA THR A 49 -3.37 -12.05 7.51
C THR A 49 -3.35 -10.55 7.27
N ALA A 50 -2.72 -9.80 8.19
CA ALA A 50 -1.89 -8.68 7.75
C ALA A 50 -0.75 -9.26 6.89
N GLU A 51 -1.00 -9.44 5.58
CA GLU A 51 0.07 -9.67 4.63
C GLU A 51 1.06 -8.51 4.76
N ALA A 52 2.32 -8.82 5.03
CA ALA A 52 3.37 -7.82 5.07
C ALA A 52 3.36 -7.07 3.73
N THR A 53 3.20 -5.75 3.80
CA THR A 53 3.16 -4.87 2.63
C THR A 53 4.28 -5.20 1.65
N PRO A 54 3.98 -5.40 0.35
CA PRO A 54 4.99 -5.84 -0.60
C PRO A 54 6.05 -4.76 -0.81
N VAL A 55 7.32 -5.06 -0.59
CA VAL A 55 8.42 -4.11 -0.88
C VAL A 55 8.53 -3.83 -2.38
N GLN A 56 8.80 -2.57 -2.76
CA GLN A 56 8.95 -2.17 -4.17
C GLN A 56 9.90 -3.09 -4.95
N PRO A 57 9.61 -3.40 -6.23
CA PRO A 57 10.39 -4.35 -7.02
C PRO A 57 11.83 -3.88 -7.29
N VAL A 58 12.82 -4.77 -7.17
CA VAL A 58 14.22 -4.44 -7.52
C VAL A 58 14.42 -4.16 -9.01
N ASN A 59 13.55 -4.71 -9.87
CA ASN A 59 13.64 -4.58 -11.32
C ASN A 59 12.24 -4.45 -11.96
N ALA A 60 12.14 -3.68 -13.04
CA ALA A 60 10.86 -3.40 -13.71
C ALA A 60 10.31 -4.58 -14.53
N VAL A 61 11.16 -5.52 -14.97
CA VAL A 61 10.75 -6.65 -15.82
C VAL A 61 10.38 -7.88 -15.00
N ILE A 62 11.19 -8.24 -14.01
CA ILE A 62 11.02 -9.47 -13.21
C ILE A 62 10.64 -9.19 -11.75
N GLY A 63 10.37 -7.93 -11.39
CA GLY A 63 9.94 -7.59 -10.04
C GLY A 63 10.97 -7.96 -8.97
N ASN A 64 10.53 -8.73 -7.97
CA ASN A 64 11.38 -9.34 -6.93
C ASN A 64 11.57 -10.86 -7.13
N GLU A 65 11.32 -11.38 -8.33
CA GLU A 65 11.36 -12.82 -8.61
C GLU A 65 12.72 -13.45 -8.27
N SER A 66 13.80 -12.74 -8.54
CA SER A 66 15.16 -13.20 -8.21
C SER A 66 15.34 -13.51 -6.71
N TYR A 67 14.70 -12.72 -5.84
CA TYR A 67 14.74 -12.95 -4.40
C TYR A 67 13.87 -14.14 -4.00
N ARG A 68 12.65 -14.24 -4.56
CA ARG A 68 11.74 -15.38 -4.32
C ARG A 68 12.35 -16.71 -4.73
N ALA A 69 12.93 -16.76 -5.93
CA ALA A 69 13.58 -17.95 -6.45
C ALA A 69 14.81 -18.37 -5.62
N THR A 70 15.49 -17.43 -4.96
CA THR A 70 16.69 -17.71 -4.17
C THR A 70 16.37 -18.09 -2.72
N PHE A 71 15.39 -17.45 -2.11
CA PHE A 71 15.11 -17.57 -0.66
C PHE A 71 13.76 -18.21 -0.33
N GLY A 72 12.92 -18.49 -1.32
CA GLY A 72 11.58 -19.06 -1.13
C GLY A 72 10.53 -18.06 -0.63
N GLU A 73 10.90 -16.79 -0.41
CA GLU A 73 10.00 -15.74 0.08
C GLU A 73 10.23 -14.39 -0.60
N ALA A 74 9.29 -13.45 -0.43
CA ALA A 74 9.46 -12.06 -0.87
C ALA A 74 10.51 -11.33 -0.01
N PRO A 75 11.21 -10.32 -0.53
CA PRO A 75 11.97 -9.42 0.34
C PRO A 75 11.00 -8.69 1.28
N LYS A 76 11.40 -8.58 2.55
CA LYS A 76 10.67 -7.86 3.61
C LYS A 76 11.23 -6.47 3.81
N ALA A 77 10.48 -5.59 4.47
CA ALA A 77 11.02 -4.32 4.97
C ALA A 77 12.29 -4.59 5.80
N GLY A 78 13.34 -3.79 5.59
CA GLY A 78 14.65 -4.01 6.24
C GLY A 78 15.61 -4.93 5.47
N THR A 79 15.16 -5.61 4.41
CA THR A 79 16.06 -6.46 3.60
C THR A 79 17.16 -5.61 2.98
N SER A 80 18.42 -5.97 3.26
CA SER A 80 19.60 -5.26 2.76
C SER A 80 19.55 -5.01 1.25
N GLU A 81 19.73 -3.75 0.84
CA GLU A 81 19.72 -3.38 -0.57
C GLU A 81 20.83 -4.05 -1.36
N GLN A 82 22.01 -4.16 -0.74
CA GLN A 82 23.14 -4.88 -1.31
C GLN A 82 22.80 -6.36 -1.57
N LEU A 83 22.11 -7.01 -0.63
CA LEU A 83 21.68 -8.41 -0.81
C LEU A 83 20.72 -8.52 -1.98
N ARG A 84 19.73 -7.62 -2.09
CA ARG A 84 18.73 -7.62 -3.16
C ARG A 84 19.38 -7.43 -4.53
N LEU A 85 20.26 -6.44 -4.68
CA LEU A 85 20.95 -6.15 -5.94
C LEU A 85 21.90 -7.28 -6.35
N ARG A 86 22.67 -7.85 -5.42
CA ARG A 86 23.55 -9.00 -5.72
C ARG A 86 22.76 -10.24 -6.12
N THR A 87 21.67 -10.52 -5.43
CA THR A 87 20.77 -11.65 -5.72
C THR A 87 20.15 -11.49 -7.11
N HIS A 88 19.61 -10.29 -7.38
CA HIS A 88 19.02 -9.94 -8.67
C HIS A 88 19.98 -10.15 -9.83
N LEU A 89 21.17 -9.54 -9.77
CA LEU A 89 22.15 -9.64 -10.85
C LEU A 89 22.69 -11.07 -11.02
N ALA A 90 22.79 -11.86 -9.93
CA ALA A 90 23.22 -13.26 -10.03
C ALA A 90 22.17 -14.11 -10.75
N TYR A 91 20.90 -13.91 -10.40
CA TYR A 91 19.77 -14.61 -11.00
C TYR A 91 19.66 -14.29 -12.50
N VAL A 92 19.68 -13.00 -12.86
CA VAL A 92 19.63 -12.56 -14.26
C VAL A 92 20.84 -13.07 -15.04
N GLU A 93 22.06 -12.99 -14.49
CA GLU A 93 23.25 -13.56 -15.13
C GLU A 93 23.05 -15.05 -15.46
N GLY A 94 22.51 -15.83 -14.51
CA GLY A 94 22.20 -17.25 -14.70
C GLY A 94 21.20 -17.50 -15.82
N LEU A 95 20.07 -16.79 -15.83
CA LEU A 95 19.06 -16.88 -16.88
C LEU A 95 19.64 -16.57 -18.26
N LEU A 96 20.45 -15.51 -18.37
CA LEU A 96 21.01 -15.07 -19.64
C LEU A 96 22.07 -16.01 -20.20
N ARG A 97 22.80 -16.73 -19.33
CA ARG A 97 23.77 -17.76 -19.71
C ARG A 97 23.11 -19.06 -20.14
N ALA A 98 21.97 -19.41 -19.55
CA ALA A 98 21.22 -20.63 -19.87
C ALA A 98 20.34 -20.50 -21.13
N ARG A 99 20.13 -19.28 -21.62
CA ARG A 99 19.26 -19.00 -22.77
C ARG A 99 19.81 -19.59 -24.07
N ASP A 100 18.92 -20.17 -24.90
CA ASP A 100 19.28 -20.53 -26.27
C ASP A 100 19.59 -19.28 -27.10
N VAL A 101 20.80 -19.27 -27.66
CA VAL A 101 21.34 -18.20 -28.51
C VAL A 101 21.80 -18.74 -29.88
N SER A 102 21.25 -19.89 -30.30
CA SER A 102 21.52 -20.54 -31.58
C SER A 102 21.30 -19.62 -32.81
N HIS A 103 20.41 -18.64 -32.69
CA HIS A 103 20.14 -17.63 -33.72
C HIS A 103 21.22 -16.54 -33.82
N LEU A 104 22.07 -16.35 -32.81
CA LEU A 104 23.13 -15.32 -32.82
C LEU A 104 24.34 -15.77 -33.65
N THR A 105 24.98 -14.81 -34.30
CA THR A 105 26.26 -15.02 -34.98
C THR A 105 27.37 -15.41 -33.99
N PRO A 106 28.45 -16.10 -34.44
CA PRO A 106 29.58 -16.44 -33.57
C PRO A 106 30.17 -15.22 -32.84
N ALA A 107 30.32 -14.09 -33.53
CA ALA A 107 30.84 -12.86 -32.96
C ALA A 107 29.91 -12.26 -31.88
N GLN A 108 28.59 -12.31 -32.08
CA GLN A 108 27.62 -11.87 -31.07
C GLN A 108 27.69 -12.76 -29.82
N ARG A 109 27.76 -14.09 -29.98
CA ARG A 109 27.87 -15.02 -28.84
C ARG A 109 29.13 -14.77 -28.02
N GLU A 110 30.26 -14.57 -28.69
CA GLU A 110 31.54 -14.29 -28.05
C GLU A 110 31.51 -12.96 -27.25
N ARG A 111 30.96 -11.89 -27.85
CA ARG A 111 30.75 -10.59 -27.17
C ARG A 111 29.79 -10.72 -25.99
N ARG A 112 28.68 -11.45 -26.16
CA ARG A 112 27.68 -11.68 -25.11
C ARG A 112 28.33 -12.36 -23.90
N ILE A 113 29.08 -13.43 -24.12
CA ILE A 113 29.76 -14.18 -23.04
C ILE A 113 30.74 -13.27 -22.31
N ARG A 114 31.59 -12.52 -23.03
CA ARG A 114 32.51 -11.56 -22.42
C ARG A 114 31.79 -10.54 -21.53
N LEU A 115 30.67 -9.98 -21.99
CA LEU A 115 29.92 -9.01 -21.19
C LEU A 115 29.20 -9.65 -20.00
N LEU A 116 28.74 -10.90 -20.10
CA LEU A 116 28.22 -11.63 -18.95
C LEU A 116 29.31 -11.94 -17.91
N ASP A 117 30.56 -12.15 -18.34
CA ASP A 117 31.70 -12.26 -17.43
C ASP A 117 32.01 -10.93 -16.74
N GLN A 118 31.91 -9.81 -17.46
CA GLN A 118 32.01 -8.46 -16.88
C GLN A 118 30.88 -8.18 -15.89
N LEU A 119 29.64 -8.61 -16.19
CA LEU A 119 28.50 -8.49 -15.28
C LEU A 119 28.75 -9.25 -13.97
N ARG A 120 29.32 -10.47 -14.07
CA ARG A 120 29.73 -11.27 -12.91
C ARG A 120 30.74 -10.54 -12.05
N ALA A 121 31.76 -9.95 -12.66
CA ALA A 121 32.79 -9.18 -11.97
C ALA A 121 32.21 -7.93 -11.28
N TYR A 122 31.35 -7.18 -11.98
CA TYR A 122 30.62 -6.02 -11.45
C TYR A 122 29.81 -6.38 -10.19
N ARG A 123 29.00 -7.44 -10.29
CA ARG A 123 28.18 -7.95 -9.19
C ARG A 123 29.02 -8.40 -7.99
N LYS A 124 30.14 -9.09 -8.24
CA LYS A 124 31.05 -9.54 -7.19
C LYS A 124 31.65 -8.35 -6.43
N ARG A 125 32.06 -7.30 -7.16
CA ARG A 125 32.60 -6.06 -6.58
C ARG A 125 31.56 -5.31 -5.73
N GLY A 126 30.28 -5.36 -6.11
CA GLY A 126 29.18 -4.83 -5.27
C GLY A 126 29.18 -3.31 -5.09
N VAL A 127 29.84 -2.57 -5.98
CA VAL A 127 29.82 -1.10 -6.00
C VAL A 127 28.70 -0.67 -6.94
N PHE A 128 27.48 -0.66 -6.40
CA PHE A 128 26.28 -0.24 -7.11
C PHE A 128 25.99 1.23 -6.88
N PRO A 129 25.28 1.89 -7.81
CA PRO A 129 24.91 3.29 -7.64
C PRO A 129 23.82 3.46 -6.57
N GLN A 130 23.68 4.69 -6.09
CA GLN A 130 22.57 5.14 -5.24
C GLN A 130 21.79 6.23 -5.99
N ASN A 131 20.46 6.18 -5.95
CA ASN A 131 19.64 7.16 -6.64
C ASN A 131 19.26 8.34 -5.74
N THR A 132 20.16 9.30 -5.55
CA THR A 132 19.89 10.51 -4.76
C THR A 132 19.19 11.64 -5.55
N TYR A 133 18.73 11.37 -6.77
CA TYR A 133 18.14 12.40 -7.66
C TYR A 133 16.63 12.48 -7.56
N GLN A 134 15.97 11.37 -7.23
CA GLN A 134 14.52 11.28 -7.13
C GLN A 134 14.14 10.33 -6.01
N ARG A 135 13.10 10.69 -5.27
CA ARG A 135 12.51 9.86 -4.22
C ARG A 135 11.93 8.57 -4.80
N GLY A 136 11.97 7.52 -4.00
CA GLY A 136 11.44 6.20 -4.37
C GLY A 136 12.41 5.38 -5.20
N ARG A 137 12.11 4.09 -5.35
CA ARG A 137 12.99 3.19 -6.10
C ARG A 137 12.85 3.43 -7.60
N THR A 138 13.89 4.04 -8.17
CA THR A 138 13.98 4.41 -9.59
C THR A 138 15.36 4.04 -10.12
N PRO A 139 15.53 3.70 -11.41
CA PRO A 139 16.86 3.45 -11.96
C PRO A 139 17.69 4.73 -11.93
N VAL A 140 19.01 4.59 -11.83
CA VAL A 140 19.96 5.67 -12.10
C VAL A 140 21.07 5.10 -12.95
N PHE A 141 21.39 5.74 -14.08
CA PHE A 141 22.36 5.23 -15.04
C PHE A 141 23.79 5.46 -14.56
N ILE A 142 24.10 6.69 -14.13
CA ILE A 142 25.29 7.06 -13.38
C ILE A 142 24.86 7.93 -12.20
N ASP A 143 25.29 7.57 -10.99
CA ASP A 143 24.94 8.36 -9.81
C ASP A 143 25.86 9.57 -9.57
N ALA A 144 25.56 10.33 -8.51
CA ALA A 144 26.30 11.53 -8.13
C ALA A 144 27.77 11.27 -7.77
N GLN A 145 28.13 10.04 -7.40
CA GLN A 145 29.51 9.62 -7.12
C GLN A 145 30.18 8.99 -8.36
N GLY A 146 29.54 9.04 -9.53
CA GLY A 146 30.06 8.50 -10.78
C GLY A 146 29.99 6.97 -10.88
N ARG A 147 29.24 6.30 -10.00
CA ARG A 147 29.04 4.84 -10.06
C ARG A 147 28.06 4.52 -11.18
N LEU A 148 28.45 3.56 -12.02
CA LEU A 148 27.64 3.08 -13.14
C LEU A 148 26.63 2.05 -12.66
N CYS A 149 25.42 2.10 -13.21
CA CYS A 149 24.49 0.96 -13.16
C CYS A 149 25.06 -0.24 -13.92
N ALA A 150 24.46 -1.42 -13.76
CA ALA A 150 24.93 -2.63 -14.43
C ALA A 150 25.00 -2.48 -15.96
N VAL A 151 23.98 -1.93 -16.61
CA VAL A 151 23.98 -1.72 -18.08
C VAL A 151 25.01 -0.67 -18.50
N GLY A 152 25.08 0.47 -17.80
CA GLY A 152 26.07 1.51 -18.04
C GLY A 152 27.50 0.98 -17.89
N PHE A 153 27.75 0.10 -16.93
CA PHE A 153 29.03 -0.58 -16.76
C PHE A 153 29.38 -1.46 -17.97
N LEU A 154 28.45 -2.27 -18.48
CA LEU A 154 28.69 -3.11 -19.66
C LEU A 154 28.98 -2.28 -20.92
N ILE A 155 28.27 -1.16 -21.10
CA ILE A 155 28.53 -0.22 -22.18
C ILE A 155 29.91 0.41 -22.02
N ALA A 156 30.26 0.88 -20.81
CA ALA A 156 31.56 1.46 -20.54
C ALA A 156 32.73 0.49 -20.82
N GLN A 157 32.57 -0.79 -20.50
CA GLN A 157 33.58 -1.82 -20.73
C GLN A 157 33.78 -2.19 -22.21
N SER A 158 32.80 -1.91 -23.08
CA SER A 158 32.84 -2.29 -24.50
C SER A 158 32.97 -1.12 -25.47
N ALA A 159 32.51 0.07 -25.07
CA ALA A 159 32.44 1.27 -25.89
C ALA A 159 33.05 2.51 -25.22
N GLY A 160 33.64 2.35 -24.02
CA GLY A 160 34.27 3.43 -23.27
C GLY A 160 33.30 4.19 -22.36
N ARG A 161 33.85 4.81 -21.31
CA ARG A 161 33.10 5.56 -20.30
C ARG A 161 32.26 6.68 -20.89
N GLU A 162 32.81 7.41 -21.87
CA GLU A 162 32.12 8.51 -22.56
C GLU A 162 30.81 8.05 -23.23
N ALA A 163 30.74 6.81 -23.72
CA ALA A 163 29.51 6.28 -24.31
C ALA A 163 28.40 6.14 -23.26
N ALA A 164 28.75 5.71 -22.05
CA ALA A 164 27.80 5.63 -20.95
C ALA A 164 27.38 7.03 -20.46
N GLU A 165 28.30 7.99 -20.46
CA GLU A 165 28.03 9.38 -20.06
C GLU A 165 27.07 10.08 -21.03
N ARG A 166 27.25 9.92 -22.34
CA ARG A 166 26.31 10.45 -23.36
C ARG A 166 24.89 9.88 -23.23
N ILE A 167 24.74 8.64 -22.77
CA ILE A 167 23.43 8.06 -22.46
C ILE A 167 22.87 8.69 -21.18
N ASN A 168 23.71 8.78 -20.14
CA ASN A 168 23.34 9.37 -18.85
C ASN A 168 22.86 10.83 -18.96
N GLU A 169 23.42 11.63 -19.87
CA GLU A 169 23.01 13.02 -20.09
C GLU A 169 21.52 13.16 -20.43
N ARG A 170 20.96 12.18 -21.13
CA ARG A 170 19.56 12.21 -21.60
C ARG A 170 18.64 11.29 -20.81
N TYR A 171 19.14 10.16 -20.34
CA TYR A 171 18.35 9.05 -19.83
C TYR A 171 18.77 8.63 -18.42
N ARG A 172 19.23 9.59 -17.60
CA ARG A 172 19.78 9.31 -16.26
C ARG A 172 18.87 8.43 -15.41
N LEU A 173 17.58 8.74 -15.39
CA LEU A 173 16.59 8.10 -14.52
C LEU A 173 15.62 7.19 -15.29
N ASP A 174 15.94 6.91 -16.56
CA ASP A 174 15.03 6.18 -17.43
C ASP A 174 15.31 4.69 -17.38
N ARG A 175 14.26 3.90 -17.58
CA ARG A 175 14.42 2.46 -17.80
C ARG A 175 14.88 2.24 -19.23
N ILE A 176 15.69 1.21 -19.48
CA ILE A 176 16.14 0.86 -20.84
C ILE A 176 14.95 0.70 -21.81
N ALA A 177 13.82 0.17 -21.34
CA ALA A 177 12.62 -0.02 -22.14
C ALA A 177 11.90 1.30 -22.50
N ASP A 178 12.16 2.38 -21.76
CA ASP A 178 11.50 3.68 -21.90
C ASP A 178 12.39 4.68 -22.67
N MET A 179 13.64 4.32 -23.00
CA MET A 179 14.59 5.18 -23.71
C MET A 179 14.34 5.17 -25.22
N ASP A 180 14.16 6.35 -25.82
CA ASP A 180 14.33 6.52 -27.27
C ASP A 180 15.82 6.66 -27.62
N ALA A 181 16.58 5.58 -27.51
CA ALA A 181 18.04 5.58 -27.68
C ALA A 181 18.50 4.55 -28.73
N PRO A 182 18.41 4.86 -30.04
CA PRO A 182 18.83 3.95 -31.12
C PRO A 182 20.27 3.45 -31.00
N ALA A 183 21.14 4.22 -30.33
CA ALA A 183 22.51 3.81 -30.02
C ALA A 183 22.57 2.61 -29.06
N VAL A 184 21.68 2.55 -28.06
CA VAL A 184 21.58 1.43 -27.12
C VAL A 184 21.06 0.19 -27.82
N GLU A 185 20.07 0.33 -28.70
CA GLU A 185 19.52 -0.78 -29.50
C GLU A 185 20.59 -1.42 -30.39
N LYS A 186 21.30 -0.58 -31.17
CA LYS A 186 22.40 -1.03 -32.04
C LYS A 186 23.56 -1.63 -31.24
N TRP A 187 23.83 -1.10 -30.05
CA TRP A 187 24.83 -1.67 -29.16
C TRP A 187 24.38 -3.06 -28.65
N ALA A 188 23.12 -3.20 -28.25
CA ALA A 188 22.55 -4.46 -27.76
C ALA A 188 22.61 -5.53 -28.84
N GLU A 189 22.14 -5.22 -30.05
CA GLU A 189 22.17 -6.13 -31.20
C GLU A 189 23.60 -6.58 -31.51
N ARG A 190 24.56 -5.65 -31.55
CA ARG A 190 25.98 -5.95 -31.83
C ARG A 190 26.60 -6.88 -30.79
N HIS A 191 26.12 -6.83 -29.55
CA HIS A 191 26.61 -7.64 -28.43
C HIS A 191 25.71 -8.85 -28.13
N GLY A 192 24.70 -9.11 -28.96
CA GLY A 192 23.83 -10.27 -28.82
C GLY A 192 22.89 -10.20 -27.62
N PHE A 193 22.42 -9.00 -27.25
CA PHE A 193 21.39 -8.79 -26.23
C PHE A 193 20.12 -8.24 -26.87
N THR A 194 18.98 -8.56 -26.26
CA THR A 194 17.72 -7.85 -26.52
C THR A 194 17.54 -6.70 -25.52
N LEU A 195 16.75 -5.68 -25.85
CA LEU A 195 16.41 -4.61 -24.91
C LEU A 195 15.72 -5.14 -23.65
N ARG A 196 14.87 -6.18 -23.78
CA ARG A 196 14.26 -6.83 -22.62
C ARG A 196 15.31 -7.44 -21.69
N GLU A 197 16.37 -8.04 -22.22
CA GLU A 197 17.46 -8.57 -21.39
C GLU A 197 18.25 -7.47 -20.70
N LEU A 198 18.52 -6.35 -21.38
CA LEU A 198 19.14 -5.19 -20.75
C LEU A 198 18.25 -4.58 -19.66
N ALA A 199 16.94 -4.53 -19.89
CA ALA A 199 15.97 -4.10 -18.89
C ALA A 199 15.90 -5.07 -17.69
N MET A 200 16.12 -6.39 -17.86
CA MET A 200 16.29 -7.31 -16.74
C MET A 200 17.60 -7.08 -15.99
N ILE A 201 18.69 -6.73 -16.69
CA ILE A 201 19.98 -6.42 -16.07
C ILE A 201 19.90 -5.12 -15.26
N GLN A 202 19.14 -4.11 -15.70
CA GLN A 202 19.03 -2.80 -15.05
C GLN A 202 18.23 -2.87 -13.74
N PRO A 203 18.86 -2.76 -12.57
CA PRO A 203 18.13 -2.62 -11.31
C PRO A 203 17.59 -1.19 -11.16
N MET A 204 16.61 -1.04 -10.29
CA MET A 204 16.18 0.23 -9.73
C MET A 204 16.74 0.35 -8.30
N TYR A 205 17.06 1.55 -7.84
CA TYR A 205 17.79 1.77 -6.58
C TYR A 205 16.99 2.66 -5.64
N CYS A 206 17.06 2.39 -4.34
CA CYS A 206 16.62 3.35 -3.32
C CYS A 206 17.84 4.07 -2.71
N ASP A 207 17.66 5.32 -2.30
CA ASP A 207 18.68 6.18 -1.70
C ASP A 207 18.80 6.06 -0.18
N LEU A 208 17.84 5.42 0.49
CA LEU A 208 17.84 5.32 1.95
C LEU A 208 18.38 3.98 2.44
N ASP A 209 19.13 4.06 3.55
CA ASP A 209 19.53 2.88 4.31
C ASP A 209 18.27 2.23 4.95
N PRO A 210 18.15 0.89 5.00
CA PRO A 210 17.01 0.23 5.65
C PRO A 210 16.80 0.59 7.13
N SER A 211 17.82 1.09 7.82
CA SER A 211 17.75 1.61 9.19
C SER A 211 17.34 3.08 9.28
N ASP A 212 17.29 3.80 8.16
CA ASP A 212 16.79 5.17 8.11
C ASP A 212 15.30 5.17 8.46
N PRO A 213 14.83 5.98 9.43
CA PRO A 213 13.41 6.09 9.78
C PRO A 213 12.51 6.41 8.58
N LEU A 214 13.07 7.08 7.57
CA LEU A 214 12.39 7.48 6.35
C LEU A 214 12.32 6.33 5.30
N TYR A 215 13.07 5.24 5.49
CA TYR A 215 13.12 4.11 4.54
C TYR A 215 11.75 3.52 4.24
N ARG A 216 10.90 3.36 5.26
CA ARG A 216 9.54 2.82 5.10
C ARG A 216 8.64 3.76 4.30
N ASP A 217 8.82 5.06 4.46
CA ASP A 217 7.99 6.05 3.77
C ASP A 217 8.40 6.21 2.29
N TYR A 218 9.68 6.09 1.98
CA TYR A 218 10.18 6.35 0.61
C TYR A 218 10.51 5.09 -0.20
N CYS A 219 11.02 4.01 0.41
CA CYS A 219 11.42 2.80 -0.31
C CYS A 219 10.33 1.69 -0.27
N ASP A 220 9.28 1.89 0.53
CA ASP A 220 8.14 0.97 0.73
C ASP A 220 6.81 1.69 0.51
N GLU A 221 6.71 2.47 -0.58
CA GLU A 221 5.56 3.30 -1.00
C GLU A 221 4.23 2.51 -1.10
N ASN A 222 4.29 1.18 -1.07
CA ASN A 222 3.11 0.32 -1.03
C ASN A 222 2.36 0.39 0.31
N MET A 223 2.99 0.84 1.40
CA MET A 223 2.28 1.01 2.68
C MET A 223 1.28 2.17 2.59
N ARG A 224 1.68 3.28 1.97
CA ARG A 224 0.80 4.45 1.83
C ARG A 224 -0.36 4.17 0.89
N LYS A 225 -0.10 3.54 -0.25
CA LYS A 225 -1.17 3.07 -1.16
C LYS A 225 -2.10 2.07 -0.48
N GLY A 226 -1.56 1.15 0.33
CA GLY A 226 -2.36 0.20 1.10
C GLY A 226 -3.25 0.88 2.15
N VAL A 227 -2.72 1.87 2.88
CA VAL A 227 -3.47 2.66 3.87
C VAL A 227 -4.54 3.53 3.21
N GLU A 228 -4.23 4.18 2.08
CA GLU A 228 -5.17 4.98 1.29
C GLU A 228 -6.34 4.10 0.80
N VAL A 229 -6.05 2.97 0.15
CA VAL A 229 -7.06 2.01 -0.33
C VAL A 229 -7.88 1.41 0.82
N ALA A 230 -7.26 1.07 1.95
CA ALA A 230 -7.97 0.55 3.12
C ALA A 230 -8.93 1.60 3.70
N SER A 231 -8.50 2.87 3.76
CA SER A 231 -9.34 3.97 4.23
C SER A 231 -10.52 4.22 3.31
N MET A 232 -10.31 4.16 1.98
CA MET A 232 -11.37 4.30 0.98
C MET A 232 -12.40 3.18 1.11
N GLY A 233 -11.95 1.93 1.25
CA GLY A 233 -12.83 0.76 1.43
C GLY A 233 -13.67 0.88 2.70
N LEU A 234 -13.07 1.34 3.79
CA LEU A 234 -13.78 1.55 5.06
C LEU A 234 -14.80 2.69 4.96
N SER A 235 -14.44 3.82 4.35
CA SER A 235 -15.34 4.98 4.13
C SER A 235 -16.50 4.65 3.20
N ALA A 236 -16.27 3.90 2.12
CA ALA A 236 -17.34 3.40 1.24
C ALA A 236 -18.30 2.48 2.01
N SER A 237 -17.76 1.57 2.83
CA SER A 237 -18.56 0.64 3.63
C SER A 237 -19.43 1.37 4.66
N THR A 238 -18.88 2.35 5.38
CA THR A 238 -19.64 3.14 6.34
C THR A 238 -20.69 4.02 5.68
N ALA A 239 -20.41 4.57 4.50
CA ALA A 239 -21.40 5.30 3.71
C ALA A 239 -22.58 4.39 3.31
N LEU A 240 -22.30 3.17 2.83
CA LEU A 240 -23.34 2.19 2.48
C LEU A 240 -24.18 1.77 3.69
N VAL A 241 -23.55 1.46 4.83
CA VAL A 241 -24.26 1.09 6.07
C VAL A 241 -25.15 2.23 6.55
N ASN A 242 -24.64 3.47 6.61
CA ASN A 242 -25.44 4.61 7.01
C ASN A 242 -26.57 4.89 6.01
N GLY A 243 -26.31 4.79 4.70
CA GLY A 243 -27.33 4.93 3.66
C GLY A 243 -28.46 3.90 3.79
N TYR A 244 -28.12 2.62 4.03
CA TYR A 244 -29.10 1.56 4.27
C TYR A 244 -29.94 1.81 5.52
N LEU A 245 -29.30 2.20 6.63
CA LEU A 245 -30.02 2.51 7.88
C LEU A 245 -30.95 3.71 7.70
N ILE A 246 -30.51 4.76 7.01
CA ILE A 246 -31.35 5.92 6.67
C ILE A 246 -32.54 5.51 5.80
N GLY A 247 -32.31 4.67 4.78
CA GLY A 247 -33.34 4.19 3.87
C GLY A 247 -34.36 3.25 4.51
N THR A 248 -33.96 2.54 5.57
CA THR A 248 -34.84 1.66 6.36
C THR A 248 -35.38 2.34 7.63
N GLU A 249 -35.19 3.66 7.76
CA GLU A 249 -35.61 4.48 8.92
C GLU A 249 -35.03 4.02 10.27
N ARG A 250 -33.95 3.22 10.25
CA ARG A 250 -33.25 2.74 11.44
C ARG A 250 -32.20 3.73 11.90
N ARG A 251 -32.06 3.90 13.22
CA ARG A 251 -31.10 4.83 13.85
C ARG A 251 -29.96 4.06 14.51
N SER A 252 -28.72 4.54 14.37
CA SER A 252 -27.55 3.99 15.06
C SER A 252 -26.48 5.06 15.26
N ARG A 253 -26.24 5.42 16.53
CA ARG A 253 -25.15 6.32 16.94
C ARG A 253 -23.77 5.73 16.64
N VAL A 254 -23.64 4.41 16.71
CA VAL A 254 -22.40 3.70 16.39
C VAL A 254 -22.09 3.81 14.90
N ALA A 255 -23.08 3.58 14.03
CA ALA A 255 -22.89 3.72 12.59
C ALA A 255 -22.63 5.18 12.19
N ALA A 256 -23.32 6.13 12.83
CA ALA A 256 -23.11 7.56 12.63
C ALA A 256 -21.68 7.98 13.00
N GLY A 257 -21.21 7.59 14.19
CA GLY A 257 -19.85 7.85 14.65
C GLY A 257 -18.79 7.19 13.77
N ALA A 258 -19.01 5.95 13.35
CA ALA A 258 -18.13 5.27 12.41
C ALA A 258 -18.00 6.04 11.09
N GLY A 259 -19.12 6.48 10.50
CA GLY A 259 -19.10 7.25 9.24
C GLY A 259 -18.36 8.59 9.35
N LEU A 260 -18.46 9.25 10.51
CA LEU A 260 -17.73 10.49 10.78
C LEU A 260 -16.21 10.25 10.92
N VAL A 261 -15.82 9.22 11.67
CA VAL A 261 -14.41 8.89 11.90
C VAL A 261 -13.73 8.44 10.61
N THR A 262 -14.36 7.55 9.85
CA THR A 262 -13.78 7.00 8.62
C THR A 262 -13.72 8.05 7.53
N GLY A 263 -14.80 8.82 7.34
CA GLY A 263 -14.83 9.92 6.39
C GLY A 263 -13.81 11.00 6.73
N GLY A 264 -13.65 11.36 8.01
CA GLY A 264 -12.62 12.30 8.45
C GLY A 264 -11.20 11.80 8.20
N ALA A 265 -10.94 10.51 8.47
CA ALA A 265 -9.64 9.89 8.21
C ALA A 265 -9.30 9.85 6.72
N SER A 266 -10.22 9.41 5.86
CA SER A 266 -10.02 9.43 4.40
C SER A 266 -9.83 10.84 3.85
N LEU A 267 -10.55 11.84 4.39
CA LEU A 267 -10.36 13.23 4.00
C LEU A 267 -8.96 13.74 4.38
N ALA A 268 -8.47 13.43 5.57
CA ALA A 268 -7.13 13.81 6.02
C ALA A 268 -6.03 13.18 5.16
N VAL A 269 -6.22 11.93 4.73
CA VAL A 269 -5.33 11.26 3.78
C VAL A 269 -5.37 11.95 2.41
N GLY A 270 -6.56 12.20 1.87
CA GLY A 270 -6.74 12.86 0.56
C GLY A 270 -6.23 14.31 0.50
N LEU A 271 -6.28 15.04 1.63
CA LEU A 271 -5.75 16.42 1.76
C LEU A 271 -4.23 16.47 1.91
N SER A 272 -3.57 15.35 2.18
CA SER A 272 -2.10 15.31 2.10
C SER A 272 -1.69 15.56 0.65
N GLY A 273 -0.72 16.45 0.41
CA GLY A 273 -0.25 16.82 -0.94
C GLY A 273 0.42 15.68 -1.73
N GLU A 274 0.23 14.45 -1.30
CA GLU A 274 0.86 13.22 -1.75
C GLU A 274 -0.17 12.10 -2.02
N ALA A 275 -1.48 12.39 -1.99
CA ALA A 275 -2.55 11.42 -2.25
C ALA A 275 -2.57 10.98 -3.73
N HIS A 276 -2.64 9.67 -3.98
CA HIS A 276 -2.68 9.11 -5.33
C HIS A 276 -4.09 9.14 -5.92
N PHE A 277 -5.13 9.13 -5.07
CA PHE A 277 -6.54 9.06 -5.45
C PHE A 277 -7.37 10.20 -4.83
N ALA A 278 -6.77 11.38 -4.65
CA ALA A 278 -7.38 12.52 -3.95
C ALA A 278 -8.84 12.80 -4.35
N ALA A 279 -9.16 12.77 -5.65
CA ALA A 279 -10.53 12.99 -6.14
C ALA A 279 -11.53 11.93 -5.63
N VAL A 280 -11.12 10.65 -5.58
CA VAL A 280 -11.96 9.55 -5.10
C VAL A 280 -12.09 9.62 -3.58
N ASP A 281 -11.00 9.91 -2.87
CA ASP A 281 -11.00 10.13 -1.42
C ASP A 281 -12.00 11.20 -1.01
N TYR A 282 -12.00 12.36 -1.67
CA TYR A 282 -12.94 13.45 -1.35
C TYR A 282 -14.39 13.04 -1.50
N THR A 283 -14.71 12.27 -2.55
CA THR A 283 -16.10 11.84 -2.80
C THR A 283 -16.59 10.84 -1.76
N LEU A 284 -15.79 9.83 -1.45
CA LEU A 284 -16.15 8.79 -0.48
C LEU A 284 -16.14 9.33 0.95
N ALA A 285 -15.14 10.15 1.30
CA ALA A 285 -15.08 10.83 2.57
C ALA A 285 -16.29 11.75 2.78
N GLY A 286 -16.61 12.56 1.78
CA GLY A 286 -17.77 13.45 1.81
C GLY A 286 -19.07 12.69 2.00
N ALA A 287 -19.29 11.60 1.26
CA ALA A 287 -20.48 10.77 1.42
C ALA A 287 -20.59 10.14 2.83
N SER A 288 -19.50 9.59 3.35
CA SER A 288 -19.49 9.00 4.69
C SER A 288 -19.74 10.04 5.80
N LEU A 289 -19.10 11.21 5.70
CA LEU A 289 -19.29 12.33 6.63
C LEU A 289 -20.74 12.84 6.61
N LEU A 290 -21.31 13.06 5.43
CA LEU A 290 -22.67 13.58 5.28
C LEU A 290 -23.70 12.60 5.83
N LEU A 291 -23.61 11.32 5.48
CA LEU A 291 -24.55 10.31 5.94
C LEU A 291 -24.40 10.04 7.45
N GLY A 292 -23.17 10.00 7.97
CA GLY A 292 -22.91 9.88 9.40
C GLY A 292 -23.44 11.07 10.20
N GLY A 293 -23.18 12.29 9.75
CA GLY A 293 -23.67 13.52 10.39
C GLY A 293 -25.20 13.62 10.36
N TRP A 294 -25.82 13.31 9.23
CA TRP A 294 -27.28 13.27 9.11
C TRP A 294 -27.93 12.26 10.05
N GLN A 295 -27.33 11.07 10.17
CA GLN A 295 -27.79 10.02 11.07
C GLN A 295 -27.64 10.43 12.54
N LEU A 296 -26.57 11.14 12.89
CA LEU A 296 -26.34 11.68 14.24
C LEU A 296 -27.39 12.72 14.62
N LEU A 297 -27.65 13.70 13.74
CA LEU A 297 -28.65 14.76 13.95
C LEU A 297 -30.07 14.20 14.15
N ARG A 298 -30.41 13.12 13.43
CA ARG A 298 -31.69 12.42 13.62
C ARG A 298 -31.73 11.58 14.90
N SER A 299 -30.59 11.21 15.48
CA SER A 299 -30.55 10.41 16.70
C SER A 299 -30.79 11.22 17.97
N ASP A 300 -30.57 12.54 17.94
CA ASP A 300 -30.69 13.43 19.10
C ASP A 300 -32.07 14.11 19.26
N SER A 301 -33.01 13.90 18.34
CA SER A 301 -34.33 14.54 18.37
C SER A 301 -35.32 13.96 19.41
N ARG A 302 -34.84 13.50 20.58
CA ARG A 302 -35.71 13.03 21.69
C ARG A 302 -35.09 13.14 23.10
N ALA A 303 -34.39 14.22 23.38
CA ALA A 303 -34.39 14.77 24.74
C ALA A 303 -35.34 15.98 24.73
N ASP A 304 -36.18 16.09 25.75
CA ASP A 304 -37.17 17.15 25.99
C ASP A 304 -38.59 16.90 25.46
N ALA A 305 -39.29 15.98 26.14
CA ALA A 305 -40.71 16.16 26.43
C ALA A 305 -40.86 16.03 27.96
N PRO A 306 -41.27 17.08 28.69
CA PRO A 306 -41.57 16.93 30.11
C PRO A 306 -42.91 16.19 30.23
N GLU A 307 -42.85 14.95 30.69
CA GLU A 307 -44.05 14.24 31.12
C GLU A 307 -44.41 14.75 32.51
N ASN A 308 -45.58 15.35 32.58
CA ASN A 308 -46.21 15.88 33.77
C ASN A 308 -46.90 14.70 34.49
N ASP A 309 -46.39 14.30 35.63
CA ASP A 309 -47.05 13.45 36.63
C ASP A 309 -46.67 14.08 37.98
N GLY A 310 -47.58 14.76 38.68
CA GLY A 310 -48.67 14.10 39.40
C GLY A 310 -48.08 13.53 40.68
N GLY A 311 -48.38 14.17 41.81
CA GLY A 311 -47.65 14.00 43.06
C GLY A 311 -47.80 12.64 43.73
N GLU A 312 -46.90 12.37 44.66
CA GLU A 312 -47.18 11.66 45.92
C GLU A 312 -45.99 11.92 46.87
N ASP A 313 -46.22 12.65 47.96
CA ASP A 313 -45.36 12.65 49.14
C ASP A 313 -45.79 11.45 50.01
N ASP A 314 -44.92 10.46 50.23
CA ASP A 314 -44.59 9.91 51.56
C ASP A 314 -43.73 8.62 51.51
N ASP A 315 -42.88 8.52 52.53
CA ASP A 315 -42.18 7.37 53.11
C ASP A 315 -40.77 6.97 52.60
N PRO A 316 -39.71 7.16 53.44
CA PRO A 316 -38.34 6.80 53.11
C PRO A 316 -37.97 5.44 53.71
N THR A 317 -37.73 4.43 52.89
CA THR A 317 -36.78 3.35 53.22
C THR A 317 -36.62 2.42 52.03
N VAL A 318 -35.42 2.35 51.45
CA VAL A 318 -34.66 1.11 51.21
C VAL A 318 -33.29 1.54 50.66
N VAL A 319 -32.27 1.33 51.48
CA VAL A 319 -30.86 1.33 51.08
C VAL A 319 -30.63 0.07 50.26
N GLN A 320 -30.36 0.20 48.96
CA GLN A 320 -29.63 -0.83 48.22
C GLN A 320 -28.35 -0.23 47.65
N SER A 321 -27.24 -0.70 48.19
CA SER A 321 -25.88 -0.40 47.77
C SER A 321 -25.62 -0.96 46.37
N GLU A 322 -25.51 -0.10 45.36
CA GLU A 322 -24.89 -0.50 44.10
C GLU A 322 -23.39 -0.70 44.32
N ARG A 323 -22.96 -1.96 44.35
CA ARG A 323 -21.55 -2.34 44.16
C ARG A 323 -21.14 -1.87 42.76
N ARG A 324 -20.33 -0.82 42.69
CA ARG A 324 -19.59 -0.46 41.48
C ARG A 324 -18.55 -1.56 41.22
N VAL A 325 -18.84 -2.46 40.29
CA VAL A 325 -17.85 -3.41 39.75
C VAL A 325 -16.80 -2.59 39.01
N SER A 326 -15.59 -2.53 39.56
CA SER A 326 -14.44 -1.93 38.92
C SER A 326 -13.95 -2.85 37.81
N THR A 327 -14.01 -2.40 36.56
CA THR A 327 -13.53 -3.14 35.37
C THR A 327 -12.05 -2.88 35.07
N THR A 328 -11.30 -2.34 36.02
CA THR A 328 -9.89 -1.97 35.79
C THR A 328 -8.97 -3.17 36.05
N PRO A 329 -8.27 -3.70 35.03
CA PRO A 329 -7.34 -4.81 35.22
C PRO A 329 -6.17 -4.36 36.11
N THR A 330 -5.85 -5.16 37.13
CA THR A 330 -4.68 -4.91 37.98
C THR A 330 -3.49 -5.70 37.43
N VAL A 331 -2.45 -4.98 37.01
CA VAL A 331 -1.21 -5.55 36.47
C VAL A 331 -0.20 -5.70 37.61
N ARG A 332 0.32 -6.92 37.86
CA ARG A 332 1.39 -7.16 38.83
C ARG A 332 2.57 -7.89 38.19
N PRO A 333 3.81 -7.52 38.52
CA PRO A 333 4.99 -8.26 38.10
C PRO A 333 5.04 -9.62 38.80
N ALA A 334 5.35 -10.68 38.04
CA ALA A 334 5.52 -12.04 38.56
C ALA A 334 6.71 -12.73 37.87
N LEU A 335 7.45 -13.54 38.61
CA LEU A 335 8.51 -14.39 38.04
C LEU A 335 7.87 -15.65 37.49
N VAL A 336 8.06 -15.90 36.19
CA VAL A 336 7.55 -17.10 35.52
C VAL A 336 8.70 -18.10 35.45
N SER A 337 8.47 -19.31 35.97
CA SER A 337 9.42 -20.42 35.89
C SER A 337 9.15 -21.21 34.61
N ASP A 338 10.18 -21.37 33.78
CA ASP A 338 10.11 -22.08 32.50
C ASP A 338 10.40 -23.60 32.62
N GLY A 339 10.44 -24.13 33.84
CA GLY A 339 10.74 -25.54 34.09
C GLY A 339 12.19 -25.95 33.84
N THR A 340 13.08 -25.02 33.47
CA THR A 340 14.53 -25.28 33.26
C THR A 340 15.42 -24.76 34.39
N GLY A 341 14.83 -24.25 35.47
CA GLY A 341 15.54 -23.75 36.65
C GLY A 341 16.03 -22.30 36.53
N SER A 342 15.66 -21.58 35.47
CA SER A 342 15.89 -20.14 35.35
C SER A 342 14.57 -19.36 35.43
N SER A 343 14.56 -18.20 36.09
CA SER A 343 13.37 -17.35 36.24
C SER A 343 13.55 -16.07 35.43
N THR A 344 12.58 -15.74 34.57
CA THR A 344 12.55 -14.47 33.82
C THR A 344 11.39 -13.58 34.28
N PRO A 345 11.53 -12.23 34.23
CA PRO A 345 10.45 -11.32 34.63
C PRO A 345 9.30 -11.39 33.63
N GLY A 346 8.10 -11.68 34.12
CA GLY A 346 6.86 -11.69 33.34
C GLY A 346 5.77 -10.83 33.98
N VAL A 347 4.72 -10.56 33.23
CA VAL A 347 3.54 -9.80 33.68
C VAL A 347 2.31 -10.60 33.32
N TYR A 348 1.43 -10.87 34.29
CA TYR A 348 0.16 -11.55 34.05
C TYR A 348 -1.01 -10.68 34.49
N VAL A 349 -2.07 -10.68 33.69
CA VAL A 349 -3.30 -9.89 33.90
C VAL A 349 -4.40 -10.81 34.42
N ARG A 350 -4.84 -10.58 35.66
CA ARG A 350 -5.93 -11.34 36.29
C ARG A 350 -7.23 -10.55 36.24
N TRP A 351 -8.24 -11.14 35.61
CA TRP A 351 -9.61 -10.65 35.66
C TRP A 351 -10.32 -11.28 36.86
N SER A 352 -11.00 -10.47 37.67
CA SER A 352 -11.88 -10.96 38.73
C SER A 352 -13.31 -10.75 38.24
N PHE A 353 -14.06 -11.84 38.05
CA PHE A 353 -15.48 -11.80 37.72
C PHE A 353 -16.32 -11.61 38.98
#